data_AF-A0A931V2R8-F1
#
_entry.id   AF-A0A931V2R8-F1
#
_cell.length_a   1.000
_cell.length_b   1.000
_cell.length_c   1.000
_cell.angle_alpha   90.00
_cell.angle_beta   90.00
_cell.angle_gamma   90.00
#
_symmetry.space_group_name_H-M   'P 1'
#
loop_
_entity.id
_entity.type
_entity.pdbx_description
1 polymer ?
#
loop_
_entity_poly.entity_id
_entity_poly.type
_entity_poly.pdbx_seq_one_letter_code
_entity_poly.pdbx_strand_id
1 'polypeptide(L)' 'MADPARVLEDALDLPAVERARVARALIASLDCECDEGADEEWRDEVRSRLDRVAADDASLVDWTELRDRLRSSST' A
#
# COMPACT_ATOMS: atom_id res chain seq x y z
N MET A 1 20.63 4.82 -17.00
CA MET A 1 19.54 4.87 -16.01
C MET A 1 19.33 6.31 -15.61
N ALA A 2 18.09 6.74 -15.39
CA ALA A 2 17.81 8.06 -14.83
C ALA A 2 18.29 8.11 -13.36
N ASP A 3 18.79 9.26 -12.92
CA ASP A 3 19.15 9.50 -11.52
C ASP A 3 17.87 9.71 -10.70
N PRO A 4 17.57 8.87 -9.69
CA PRO A 4 16.37 9.00 -8.86
C PRO A 4 16.22 10.37 -8.20
N ALA A 5 17.33 11.01 -7.81
CA ALA A 5 17.30 12.32 -7.19
C ALA A 5 16.80 13.39 -8.18
N ARG A 6 17.20 13.30 -9.45
CA ARG A 6 16.74 14.20 -10.52
C ARG A 6 15.28 13.97 -10.89
N VAL A 7 14.85 12.72 -10.97
CA VAL A 7 13.43 12.39 -11.22
C VAL A 7 12.52 12.96 -10.12
N LEU A 8 12.97 12.89 -8.86
CA LEU A 8 12.23 13.46 -7.74
C LEU A 8 12.23 15.00 -7.78
N GLU A 9 13.37 15.63 -8.05
CA GLU A 9 13.49 17.08 -8.19
C GLU A 9 12.53 17.61 -9.26
N ASP A 10 12.58 17.03 -10.47
CA ASP A 10 11.71 17.42 -11.59
C ASP A 10 10.22 17.19 -11.25
N ALA A 11 9.89 16.10 -10.56
CA ALA A 11 8.53 15.82 -10.15
C ALA A 11 8.03 16.82 -9.09
N LEU A 12 8.89 17.26 -8.16
CA LEU A 12 8.50 18.20 -7.10
C LEU A 12 8.22 19.61 -7.64
N ASP A 13 8.83 20.00 -8.75
CA ASP A 13 8.59 21.28 -9.44
C ASP A 13 7.23 21.35 -10.16
N LEU A 14 6.56 20.21 -10.35
CA LEU A 14 5.25 20.17 -10.99
C LEU A 14 4.12 20.64 -10.06
N PRO A 15 3.00 21.16 -10.61
CA PRO A 15 1.78 21.39 -9.84
C PRO A 15 1.26 20.13 -9.16
N ALA A 16 0.57 20.27 -8.03
CA ALA A 16 0.11 19.14 -7.21
C ALA A 16 -0.65 18.06 -8.00
N VAL A 17 -1.49 18.46 -8.96
CA VAL A 17 -2.26 17.52 -9.78
C VAL A 17 -1.37 16.68 -10.70
N GLU A 18 -0.30 17.26 -11.24
CA GLU A 18 0.65 16.55 -12.11
C GLU A 18 1.55 15.64 -11.28
N ARG A 19 1.95 16.07 -10.08
CA ARG A 19 2.66 15.18 -9.13
C ARG A 19 1.84 13.93 -8.80
N ALA A 20 0.55 14.10 -8.56
CA ALA A 20 -0.35 12.97 -8.32
C ALA A 20 -0.41 12.01 -9.52
N ARG A 21 -0.36 12.53 -10.75
CA ARG A 21 -0.31 11.70 -11.97
C ARG A 21 1.00 10.93 -12.07
N VAL A 22 2.14 11.58 -11.82
CA VAL A 22 3.46 10.91 -11.79
C VAL A 22 3.47 9.82 -10.72
N ALA A 23 3.03 10.12 -9.49
CA ALA A 23 2.95 9.15 -8.42
C ALA A 23 2.06 7.94 -8.79
N ARG A 24 0.88 8.19 -9.38
CA ARG A 24 -0.01 7.13 -9.85
C ARG A 24 0.65 6.25 -10.92
N ALA A 25 1.34 6.85 -11.89
CA ALA A 25 2.01 6.12 -12.96
C ALA A 25 3.17 5.27 -12.41
N LEU A 26 3.96 5.81 -11.47
CA LEU A 26 5.03 5.07 -10.82
C LEU A 26 4.48 3.90 -10.01
N ILE A 27 3.43 4.09 -9.20
CA ILE A 27 2.78 3.00 -8.47
C ILE A 27 2.26 1.93 -9.42
N ALA A 28 1.55 2.32 -10.48
CA ALA A 28 1.03 1.38 -11.47
C ALA A 28 2.14 0.63 -12.22
N SER A 29 3.34 1.22 -12.35
CA SER A 29 4.48 0.51 -12.95
C SER A 29 5.07 -0.59 -12.06
N LEU A 30 4.74 -0.56 -10.76
CA LEU A 30 5.13 -1.57 -9.79
C LEU A 30 4.10 -2.70 -9.68
N ASP A 31 2.90 -2.52 -10.21
CA ASP A 31 1.90 -3.59 -10.29
C ASP A 31 2.43 -4.68 -11.23
N CYS A 32 2.88 -5.79 -10.63
CA CYS A 32 3.21 -6.99 -11.37
C CYS A 32 1.94 -7.77 -11.73
N GLU A 33 2.04 -8.71 -12.67
CA GLU A 33 0.98 -9.71 -12.84
C GLU A 33 0.77 -10.41 -11.49
N CYS A 34 -0.45 -10.32 -10.97
CA CYS A 34 -0.85 -11.09 -9.81
C CYS A 34 -0.85 -12.57 -10.19
N ASP A 35 -0.37 -13.43 -9.29
CA ASP A 35 -0.47 -14.87 -9.48
C ASP A 35 -1.93 -15.26 -9.72
N GLU A 36 -2.16 -16.21 -10.63
CA GLU A 36 -3.49 -16.72 -10.91
C GLU A 36 -4.12 -17.23 -9.60
N GLY A 37 -5.30 -16.71 -9.26
CA GLY A 37 -6.01 -17.04 -8.01
C GLY A 37 -5.64 -16.19 -6.79
N ALA A 38 -4.61 -15.34 -6.83
CA ALA A 38 -4.23 -14.48 -5.70
C ALA A 38 -5.38 -13.59 -5.20
N ASP A 39 -6.18 -13.11 -6.15
CA ASP A 39 -7.38 -12.30 -5.92
C ASP A 39 -8.49 -13.06 -5.18
N GLU A 40 -8.64 -14.35 -5.47
CA GLU A 40 -9.61 -15.24 -4.81
C GLU A 40 -9.12 -15.66 -3.43
N GLU A 41 -7.85 -16.05 -3.31
CA GLU A 41 -7.22 -16.36 -2.02
C GLU A 41 -7.27 -15.17 -1.06
N TRP A 42 -7.05 -13.95 -1.58
CA TRP A 42 -7.18 -12.74 -0.78
C TRP A 42 -8.60 -12.51 -0.27
N ARG A 43 -9.62 -12.72 -1.12
CA ARG A 43 -11.03 -12.61 -0.71
C ARG A 43 -11.39 -13.64 0.37
N ASP A 44 -10.89 -14.86 0.24
CA ASP A 44 -11.12 -15.91 1.23
C ASP A 44 -10.42 -15.64 2.55
N GLU A 45 -9.19 -15.12 2.54
CA GLU A 45 -8.48 -14.68 3.74
C GLU A 45 -9.21 -13.52 4.44
N VAL A 46 -9.70 -12.53 3.68
CA VAL A 46 -10.50 -11.43 4.25
C VAL A 46 -11.77 -11.97 4.92
N ARG A 47 -12.48 -12.91 4.28
CA ARG A 47 -13.67 -13.55 4.86
C ARG A 47 -13.33 -14.31 6.14
N SER A 48 -12.28 -15.13 6.12
CA SER A 48 -11.77 -15.86 7.28
C SER A 48 -11.43 -14.94 8.46
N ARG A 49 -10.80 -13.79 8.21
CA ARG A 49 -10.49 -12.80 9.26
C ARG A 49 -11.75 -12.15 9.84
N LEU A 50 -12.73 -11.82 9.01
CA LEU A 50 -14.01 -11.28 9.47
C LEU A 50 -14.76 -12.29 10.35
N ASP A 51 -14.77 -13.57 9.98
CA ASP A 51 -15.41 -14.62 10.75
C ASP A 51 -14.75 -14.79 12.13
N ARG A 52 -13.41 -14.73 12.20
CA ARG A 52 -12.69 -14.75 13.49
C ARG A 52 -13.00 -13.54 14.36
N VAL A 53 -13.12 -12.35 13.77
CA VAL A 53 -13.53 -11.14 14.50
C VAL A 53 -14.95 -11.31 15.03
N ALA A 54 -15.88 -11.81 14.21
CA ALA A 54 -17.26 -12.03 14.61
C ALA A 54 -17.41 -13.11 15.70
N ALA A 55 -16.51 -14.09 15.71
CA ALA A 55 -16.43 -15.14 16.73
C ALA A 55 -15.68 -14.72 18.01
N ASP A 56 -15.17 -13.48 18.09
CA ASP A 56 -14.30 -12.98 19.17
C ASP A 56 -13.01 -13.81 19.35
N ASP A 57 -12.56 -14.47 18.27
CA ASP A 57 -11.36 -15.32 18.20
C ASP A 57 -10.18 -14.61 17.50
N ALA A 58 -10.29 -13.29 17.32
CA ALA A 58 -9.25 -12.47 16.70
C ALA A 58 -8.52 -11.62 17.75
N SER A 59 -7.19 -11.67 17.73
CA SER A 59 -6.37 -10.69 18.45
C SER A 59 -6.35 -9.37 17.68
N LEU A 60 -7.01 -8.36 18.23
CA LEU A 60 -7.08 -7.02 17.65
C LEU A 60 -6.02 -6.11 18.26
N VAL A 61 -5.49 -5.21 17.45
CA VAL A 61 -4.60 -4.14 17.89
C VAL A 61 -5.26 -2.79 17.65
N ASP A 62 -4.94 -1.80 18.48
CA ASP A 62 -5.43 -0.45 18.25
C ASP A 62 -4.84 0.12 16.96
N TRP A 63 -5.69 0.77 16.16
CA TRP A 63 -5.28 1.35 14.88
C TRP A 63 -4.24 2.46 15.03
N THR A 64 -4.36 3.27 16.07
CA THR A 64 -3.41 4.37 16.34
C THR A 64 -2.04 3.80 16.66
N GLU A 65 -1.98 2.79 17.53
CA GLU A 65 -0.73 2.10 17.87
C GLU A 65 -0.06 1.46 16.64
N LEU A 66 -0.84 0.71 15.85
CA LEU A 66 -0.32 0.06 14.64
C LEU A 66 0.21 1.08 13.64
N ARG A 67 -0.54 2.15 13.39
CA ARG A 67 -0.16 3.21 12.47
C ARG A 67 1.14 3.90 12.90
N ASP A 68 1.28 4.19 14.19
CA ASP A 68 2.48 4.84 14.71
C ASP A 68 3.71 3.93 14.57
N ARG A 69 3.59 2.62 14.86
CA ARG A 69 4.64 1.62 14.61
C ARG A 69 5.07 1.59 13.13
N LEU A 70 4.11 1.56 12.20
CA LEU A 70 4.40 1.54 10.76
C LEU A 70 5.20 2.78 10.33
N ARG A 71 4.80 3.97 10.81
CA ARG A 71 5.50 5.22 10.49
C ARG A 71 6.92 5.26 11.04
N SER A 72 7.14 4.72 12.24
CA SER A 72 8.49 4.62 12.81
C SER A 72 9.37 3.60 12.10
N SER A 73 8.80 2.59 11.44
CA SER A 73 9.55 1.57 10.69
C SER A 73 9.93 1.99 9.27
N SER A 74 9.37 3.10 8.76
CA SER A 74 9.64 3.63 7.42
C SER A 74 10.68 4.76 7.40
N THR A 75 11.38 4.99 8.51
CA THR A 75 12.52 5.94 8.64
C THR A 75 13.80 5.16 8.91
#